data_AF-A0AAX0WS87-F1
#
_entry.id   AF-A0AAX0WS87-F1
#
_cell.length_a   1.000
_cell.length_b   1.000
_cell.length_c   1.000
_cell.angle_alpha   90.00
_cell.angle_beta   90.00
_cell.angle_gamma   90.00
#
_symmetry.space_group_name_H-M   'P 1'
#
loop_
_entity.id
_entity.type
_entity.pdbx_description
1 polymer ?
#
loop_
_entity_poly.entity_id
_entity_poly.type
_entity_poly.pdbx_seq_one_letter_code
_entity_poly.pdbx_strand_id
1 'polypeptide(L)'
;MPSDEKLRQKKIENLQYAALILIKKIDNELRGKAEEGIFRVAGSLTLVNAKLAEIQKGKMDFSTMNQLECANLLKKVLQKLQENGEPLFSLEDQKQLSDNKNKLLEYKKAINNILGKKSETNQKITYYLFAMLKKSLEKVAQTKMPAENLASMIGPNIFELSNQELSPNLLEAISVENEVCADLIKSANEIIKPELRLQGTHYEAEVKDPSENRFHIFNADGDELGGEYQGLKGDFLKSKILLNFKKQLEETTLETFDDVVEELMKKTAYTVLATSQGFTTWFFRRDTSSVKAFREMVAERKSDLEFEKGLAMN
;
A
#
# COMPACT_ATOMS: atom_id res chain seq x y z
N MET A 1 3.41 21.77 2.94
CA MET A 1 4.46 20.91 2.36
C MET A 1 5.03 21.55 1.09
N PRO A 2 6.37 21.62 0.95
CA PRO A 2 7.04 22.07 -0.27
C PRO A 2 6.67 21.21 -1.49
N SER A 3 6.79 21.75 -2.71
CA SER A 3 6.46 21.04 -3.96
C SER A 3 7.20 19.71 -4.12
N ASP A 4 8.47 19.67 -3.69
CA ASP A 4 9.36 18.55 -3.91
C ASP A 4 9.05 17.38 -2.98
N GLU A 5 8.56 17.69 -1.78
CA GLU A 5 8.14 16.67 -0.82
C GLU A 5 6.84 15.99 -1.24
N LYS A 6 5.89 16.75 -1.82
CA LYS A 6 4.69 16.18 -2.43
C LYS A 6 5.03 15.28 -3.62
N LEU A 7 6.01 15.68 -4.43
CA LEU A 7 6.46 14.87 -5.56
C LEU A 7 7.16 13.58 -5.10
N ARG A 8 7.96 13.64 -4.03
CA ARG A 8 8.58 12.47 -3.40
C ARG A 8 7.51 11.52 -2.86
N GLN A 9 6.55 12.04 -2.11
CA GLN A 9 5.47 11.24 -1.52
C GLN A 9 4.65 10.52 -2.60
N LYS A 10 4.28 11.22 -3.68
CA LYS A 10 3.57 10.61 -4.79
C LYS A 10 4.36 9.48 -5.48
N LYS A 11 5.69 9.60 -5.56
CA LYS A 11 6.54 8.53 -6.11
C LYS A 11 6.54 7.30 -5.20
N ILE A 12 6.56 7.50 -3.88
CA ILE A 12 6.46 6.42 -2.89
C ILE A 12 5.12 5.69 -3.03
N GLU A 13 4.01 6.44 -3.07
CA GLU A 13 2.66 5.87 -3.24
C GLU A 13 2.55 5.05 -4.53
N ASN A 14 3.06 5.58 -5.64
CA ASN A 14 3.10 4.87 -6.92
C ASN A 14 3.90 3.56 -6.82
N LEU A 15 5.06 3.56 -6.17
CA LEU A 15 5.88 2.36 -5.98
C LEU A 15 5.19 1.34 -5.09
N GLN A 16 4.58 1.78 -4.00
CA GLN A 16 3.82 0.93 -3.08
C GLN A 16 2.65 0.24 -3.81
N TYR A 17 1.90 1.00 -4.62
CA TYR A 17 0.78 0.47 -5.40
C TYR A 17 1.26 -0.52 -6.48
N ALA A 18 2.36 -0.21 -7.17
CA ALA A 18 2.97 -1.13 -8.11
C ALA A 18 3.40 -2.45 -7.44
N ALA A 19 3.97 -2.38 -6.23
CA ALA A 19 4.35 -3.57 -5.48
C ALA A 19 3.15 -4.49 -5.23
N LEU A 20 2.01 -3.93 -4.77
CA LEU A 20 0.78 -4.70 -4.54
C LEU A 20 0.25 -5.36 -5.82
N ILE A 21 0.21 -4.63 -6.95
CA ILE A 21 -0.24 -5.19 -8.24
C ILE A 21 0.69 -6.33 -8.70
N LEU A 22 2.01 -6.13 -8.60
CA LEU A 22 2.99 -7.14 -9.00
C LEU A 22 2.90 -8.40 -8.13
N ILE A 23 2.77 -8.24 -6.81
CA ILE A 23 2.54 -9.36 -5.88
C ILE A 23 1.28 -10.12 -6.28
N LYS A 24 0.17 -9.43 -6.55
CA LYS A 24 -1.10 -10.06 -6.98
C LYS A 24 -0.93 -10.84 -8.28
N LYS A 25 -0.26 -10.26 -9.27
CA LYS A 25 -0.06 -10.91 -10.58
C LYS A 25 0.79 -12.18 -10.43
N ILE A 26 1.88 -12.10 -9.67
CA ILE A 26 2.73 -13.26 -9.39
C ILE A 26 1.96 -14.32 -8.60
N ASP A 27 1.21 -13.93 -7.56
CA ASP A 27 0.38 -14.85 -6.76
C ASP A 27 -0.63 -15.62 -7.61
N ASN A 28 -1.31 -14.93 -8.53
CA ASN A 28 -2.26 -15.54 -9.45
C ASN A 28 -1.58 -16.54 -10.40
N GLU A 29 -0.44 -16.17 -10.97
CA GLU A 29 0.33 -17.04 -11.87
C GLU A 29 0.89 -18.25 -11.12
N LEU A 30 1.28 -18.08 -9.85
CA LEU A 30 1.73 -19.16 -8.98
C LEU A 30 0.64 -20.21 -8.73
N ARG A 31 -0.66 -19.93 -8.93
CA ARG A 31 -1.72 -20.96 -8.81
C ARG A 31 -1.63 -22.00 -9.92
N GLY A 32 -1.33 -21.54 -11.13
CA GLY A 32 -1.07 -22.39 -12.28
C GLY A 32 0.35 -22.94 -12.26
N LYS A 33 1.13 -22.54 -13.27
CA LYS A 33 2.53 -22.94 -13.44
C LYS A 33 3.43 -21.99 -12.65
N ALA A 34 4.28 -22.56 -11.80
CA ALA A 34 5.35 -21.80 -11.17
C ALA A 34 6.62 -21.94 -12.01
N GLU A 35 7.19 -20.82 -12.44
CA GLU A 35 8.43 -20.79 -13.22
C GLU A 35 9.64 -21.17 -12.35
N GLU A 36 10.53 -21.96 -12.94
CA GLU A 36 11.78 -22.34 -12.32
C GLU A 36 12.67 -21.10 -12.11
N GLY A 37 13.24 -20.98 -10.91
CA GLY A 37 14.12 -19.89 -10.55
C GLY A 37 13.41 -18.53 -10.43
N ILE A 38 12.11 -18.49 -10.10
CA ILE A 38 11.40 -17.25 -9.77
C ILE A 38 12.20 -16.43 -8.74
N PHE A 39 12.30 -15.11 -8.96
CA PHE A 39 13.20 -14.19 -8.24
C PHE A 39 14.72 -14.38 -8.43
N ARG A 40 15.19 -15.54 -8.91
CA ARG A 40 16.61 -15.79 -9.21
C ARG A 40 17.00 -15.43 -10.65
N VAL A 41 16.18 -15.85 -11.62
CA VAL A 41 16.47 -15.63 -13.04
C VAL A 41 16.43 -14.14 -13.35
N ALA A 42 17.53 -13.60 -13.84
CA ALA A 42 17.63 -12.19 -14.20
C ALA A 42 16.76 -11.89 -15.43
N GLY A 43 15.97 -10.82 -15.33
CA GLY A 43 15.15 -10.31 -16.43
C GLY A 43 15.89 -9.26 -17.27
N SER A 44 15.21 -8.75 -18.30
CA SER A 44 15.72 -7.62 -19.10
C SER A 44 15.82 -6.36 -18.25
N LEU A 45 17.05 -5.90 -17.97
CA LEU A 45 17.29 -4.68 -17.21
C LEU A 45 16.66 -3.45 -17.89
N THR A 46 16.68 -3.41 -19.22
CA THR A 46 16.05 -2.37 -20.03
C THR A 46 14.54 -2.32 -19.80
N LEU A 47 13.87 -3.48 -19.80
CA LEU A 47 12.44 -3.59 -19.55
C LEU A 47 12.10 -3.13 -18.12
N VAL A 48 12.85 -3.63 -17.11
CA VAL A 48 12.65 -3.29 -15.71
C VAL A 48 12.80 -1.78 -15.48
N ASN A 49 13.84 -1.17 -16.02
CA ASN A 49 14.08 0.27 -15.89
C ASN A 49 13.01 1.11 -16.61
N ALA A 50 12.56 0.67 -17.80
CA ALA A 50 11.47 1.33 -18.52
C ALA A 50 10.17 1.29 -17.70
N LYS A 51 9.81 0.11 -17.16
CA LYS A 51 8.62 -0.05 -16.31
C LYS A 51 8.71 0.73 -15.00
N LEU A 52 9.89 0.81 -14.38
CA LEU A 52 10.09 1.64 -13.20
C LEU A 52 9.84 3.14 -13.49
N ALA A 53 10.27 3.62 -14.66
CA ALA A 53 10.01 5.00 -15.09
C ALA A 53 8.52 5.25 -15.39
N GLU A 54 7.80 4.25 -15.88
CA GLU A 54 6.34 4.28 -16.06
C GLU A 54 5.62 4.37 -14.70
N ILE A 55 6.00 3.52 -13.74
CA ILE A 55 5.46 3.51 -12.38
C ILE A 55 5.62 4.88 -11.71
N GLN A 56 6.80 5.49 -11.80
CA GLN A 56 7.05 6.82 -11.22
C GLN A 56 6.15 7.91 -11.83
N LYS A 57 5.67 7.73 -13.06
CA LYS A 57 4.68 8.60 -13.73
C LYS A 57 3.23 8.21 -13.44
N GLY A 58 2.99 7.19 -12.63
CA GLY A 58 1.66 6.67 -12.28
C GLY A 58 1.06 5.70 -13.30
N LYS A 59 1.86 5.14 -14.21
CA LYS A 59 1.39 4.15 -15.19
C LYS A 59 1.64 2.74 -14.66
N MET A 60 0.55 1.98 -14.48
CA MET A 60 0.55 0.66 -13.83
C MET A 60 0.05 -0.44 -14.77
N ASP A 61 0.70 -0.61 -15.93
CA ASP A 61 0.37 -1.68 -16.87
C ASP A 61 1.48 -2.73 -16.90
N PHE A 62 1.14 -3.92 -16.41
CA PHE A 62 2.01 -5.10 -16.39
C PHE A 62 1.38 -6.28 -17.14
N SER A 63 0.32 -6.05 -17.92
CA SER A 63 -0.46 -7.11 -18.58
C SER A 63 0.39 -8.00 -19.50
N THR A 64 1.37 -7.40 -20.18
CA THR A 64 2.25 -8.08 -21.14
C THR A 64 3.45 -8.77 -20.50
N MET A 65 3.67 -8.60 -19.19
CA MET A 65 4.83 -9.16 -18.50
C MET A 65 4.57 -10.59 -18.05
N ASN A 66 5.59 -11.43 -18.14
CA ASN A 66 5.55 -12.80 -17.60
C ASN A 66 5.95 -12.83 -16.10
N GLN A 67 5.81 -14.01 -15.48
CA GLN A 67 6.07 -14.21 -14.05
C GLN A 67 7.47 -13.79 -13.62
N LEU A 68 8.51 -14.14 -14.40
CA LEU A 68 9.91 -13.83 -14.09
C LEU A 68 10.18 -12.32 -14.23
N GLU A 69 9.60 -11.68 -15.24
CA GLU A 69 9.71 -10.23 -15.44
C GLU A 69 9.03 -9.48 -14.29
N CYS A 70 7.84 -9.91 -13.87
CA CYS A 70 7.15 -9.34 -12.71
C CYS A 70 7.95 -9.53 -11.43
N ALA A 71 8.55 -10.71 -11.20
CA ALA A 71 9.39 -10.98 -10.05
C ALA A 71 10.63 -10.05 -9.99
N ASN A 72 11.27 -9.81 -11.14
CA ASN A 72 12.41 -8.89 -11.24
C ASN A 72 12.00 -7.43 -11.02
N LEU A 73 10.89 -7.00 -11.61
CA LEU A 73 10.38 -5.65 -11.40
C LEU A 73 9.97 -5.44 -9.94
N LEU A 74 9.34 -6.42 -9.29
CA LEU A 74 8.96 -6.35 -7.87
C LEU A 74 10.18 -6.14 -6.97
N LYS A 75 11.27 -6.92 -7.15
CA LYS A 75 12.53 -6.68 -6.42
C LYS A 75 13.01 -5.25 -6.59
N LYS A 76 13.00 -4.74 -7.83
CA LYS A 76 13.48 -3.38 -8.12
C LYS A 76 12.57 -2.29 -7.52
N VAL A 77 11.26 -2.52 -7.49
CA VAL A 77 10.29 -1.61 -6.83
C VAL A 77 10.53 -1.57 -5.33
N LEU A 78 10.71 -2.73 -4.67
CA LEU A 78 11.01 -2.81 -3.24
C LEU A 78 12.34 -2.13 -2.88
N GLN A 79 13.39 -2.39 -3.66
CA GLN A 79 14.66 -1.68 -3.54
C GLN A 79 14.47 -0.16 -3.70
N LYS A 80 13.63 0.28 -4.65
CA LYS A 80 13.41 1.71 -4.86
C LYS A 80 12.64 2.35 -3.70
N LEU A 81 11.74 1.62 -3.03
CA LEU A 81 11.09 2.10 -1.81
C LEU A 81 12.11 2.34 -0.70
N GLN A 82 12.99 1.37 -0.47
CA GLN A 82 14.12 1.48 0.46
C GLN A 82 15.03 2.68 0.12
N GLU A 83 15.44 2.87 -1.14
CA GLU A 83 16.23 4.03 -1.58
C GLU A 83 15.51 5.38 -1.37
N ASN A 84 14.18 5.40 -1.26
CA ASN A 84 13.38 6.59 -0.95
C ASN A 84 13.08 6.75 0.55
N GLY A 85 13.69 5.95 1.42
CA GLY A 85 13.52 6.01 2.87
C GLY A 85 12.32 5.23 3.40
N GLU A 86 11.75 4.32 2.60
CA GLU A 86 10.59 3.50 2.95
C GLU A 86 10.91 1.99 2.85
N PRO A 87 11.94 1.48 3.55
CA PRO A 87 12.17 0.03 3.61
C PRO A 87 11.02 -0.66 4.35
N LEU A 88 10.72 -1.91 3.99
CA LEU A 88 9.71 -2.69 4.73
C LEU A 88 10.17 -2.95 6.17
N PHE A 89 11.46 -3.22 6.36
CA PHE A 89 12.09 -3.45 7.66
C PHE A 89 13.30 -2.54 7.83
N SER A 90 13.42 -1.87 8.98
CA SER A 90 14.62 -1.12 9.35
C SER A 90 15.72 -2.05 9.87
N LEU A 91 16.92 -1.50 10.07
CA LEU A 91 17.99 -2.23 10.77
C LEU A 91 17.60 -2.61 12.22
N GLU A 92 16.80 -1.78 12.87
CA GLU A 92 16.28 -2.06 14.22
C GLU A 92 15.30 -3.24 14.19
N ASP A 93 14.40 -3.26 13.18
CA ASP A 93 13.45 -4.36 13.00
C ASP A 93 14.19 -5.69 12.74
N GLN A 94 15.23 -5.66 11.89
CA GLN A 94 16.06 -6.84 11.61
C GLN A 94 16.70 -7.39 12.89
N LYS A 95 17.30 -6.50 13.70
CA LYS A 95 17.91 -6.88 14.98
C LYS A 95 16.88 -7.49 15.92
N GLN A 96 15.72 -6.84 16.07
CA GLN A 96 14.64 -7.33 16.92
C GLN A 96 14.16 -8.72 16.48
N LEU A 97 14.01 -8.97 15.17
CA LEU A 97 13.61 -10.28 14.66
C LEU A 97 14.70 -11.33 14.91
N SER A 98 15.97 -10.98 14.67
CA SER A 98 17.11 -11.88 14.90
C SER A 98 17.23 -12.29 16.38
N ASP A 99 17.10 -11.35 17.31
CA ASP A 99 17.21 -11.59 18.76
C ASP A 99 16.10 -12.54 19.27
N ASN A 100 14.95 -12.56 18.59
CA ASN A 100 13.77 -13.33 19.00
C ASN A 100 13.57 -14.63 18.19
N LYS A 101 14.36 -14.92 17.16
CA LYS A 101 14.12 -16.02 16.19
C LYS A 101 13.99 -17.40 16.82
N ASN A 102 14.69 -17.65 17.94
CA ASN A 102 14.68 -18.94 18.63
C ASN A 102 13.47 -19.14 19.58
N LYS A 103 12.62 -18.12 19.73
CA LYS A 103 11.51 -18.14 20.69
C LYS A 103 10.21 -17.79 19.99
N LEU A 104 9.49 -18.84 19.54
CA LEU A 104 8.31 -18.70 18.68
C LEU A 104 7.31 -17.62 19.14
N LEU A 105 6.95 -17.59 20.44
CA LEU A 105 5.99 -16.60 20.94
C LEU A 105 6.55 -15.17 20.92
N GLU A 106 7.83 -14.98 21.26
CA GLU A 106 8.48 -13.66 21.23
C GLU A 106 8.69 -13.20 19.77
N TYR A 107 9.03 -14.12 18.87
CA TYR A 107 9.15 -13.85 17.44
C TYR A 107 7.83 -13.38 16.81
N LYS A 108 6.72 -14.09 17.09
CA LYS A 108 5.38 -13.67 16.64
C LYS A 108 5.02 -12.27 17.16
N LYS A 109 5.28 -12.00 18.44
CA LYS A 109 5.06 -10.68 19.04
C LYS A 109 5.93 -9.61 18.36
N ALA A 110 7.20 -9.91 18.08
CA ALA A 110 8.10 -8.99 17.39
C ALA A 110 7.59 -8.64 15.99
N ILE A 111 7.20 -9.64 15.18
CA ILE A 111 6.61 -9.43 13.85
C ILE A 111 5.43 -8.47 13.92
N ASN A 112 4.46 -8.77 14.79
CA ASN A 112 3.22 -7.98 14.87
C ASN A 112 3.47 -6.55 15.40
N ASN A 113 4.39 -6.40 16.36
CA ASN A 113 4.78 -5.08 16.88
C ASN A 113 5.50 -4.25 15.82
N ILE A 114 6.34 -4.86 14.99
CA ILE A 114 7.03 -4.18 13.89
C ILE A 114 6.01 -3.73 12.85
N LEU A 115 5.13 -4.62 12.41
CA LEU A 115 4.12 -4.32 11.40
C LEU A 115 3.13 -3.26 11.89
N GLY A 116 2.70 -3.32 13.15
CA GLY A 116 1.79 -2.32 13.73
C GLY A 116 2.35 -0.89 13.76
N LYS A 117 3.66 -0.70 13.58
CA LYS A 117 4.31 0.62 13.47
C LYS A 117 4.46 1.11 12.02
N LYS A 118 4.24 0.25 11.03
CA LYS A 118 4.40 0.59 9.60
C LYS A 118 3.15 1.29 9.07
N SER A 119 3.29 2.02 7.97
CA SER A 119 2.14 2.54 7.21
C SER A 119 1.24 1.38 6.76
N GLU A 120 -0.07 1.63 6.66
CA GLU A 120 -1.05 0.62 6.26
C GLU A 120 -0.66 -0.08 4.94
N THR A 121 -0.13 0.67 3.98
CA THR A 121 0.31 0.11 2.71
C THR A 121 1.55 -0.75 2.83
N ASN A 122 2.54 -0.37 3.65
CA ASN A 122 3.70 -1.22 3.91
C ASN A 122 3.29 -2.48 4.69
N GLN A 123 2.27 -2.42 5.57
CA GLN A 123 1.69 -3.60 6.21
C GLN A 123 1.05 -4.53 5.16
N LYS A 124 0.23 -3.99 4.25
CA LYS A 124 -0.39 -4.74 3.13
C LYS A 124 0.70 -5.39 2.27
N ILE A 125 1.69 -4.63 1.81
CA ILE A 125 2.81 -5.13 0.99
C ILE A 125 3.52 -6.27 1.72
N THR A 126 3.87 -6.07 2.99
CA THR A 126 4.61 -7.07 3.76
C THR A 126 3.81 -8.37 3.91
N TYR A 127 2.55 -8.27 4.33
CA TYR A 127 1.68 -9.44 4.47
C TYR A 127 1.54 -10.21 3.15
N TYR A 128 1.20 -9.52 2.06
CA TYR A 128 0.97 -10.18 0.77
C TYR A 128 2.25 -10.71 0.13
N LEU A 129 3.38 -10.01 0.31
CA LEU A 129 4.69 -10.48 -0.16
C LEU A 129 5.04 -11.81 0.49
N PHE A 130 4.99 -11.91 1.82
CA PHE A 130 5.35 -13.15 2.52
C PHE A 130 4.34 -14.27 2.27
N ALA A 131 3.05 -13.97 2.16
CA ALA A 131 2.05 -14.97 1.76
C ALA A 131 2.32 -15.53 0.35
N MET A 132 2.66 -14.68 -0.62
CA MET A 132 3.03 -15.10 -1.97
C MET A 132 4.35 -15.90 -1.98
N LEU A 133 5.36 -15.47 -1.22
CA LEU A 133 6.63 -16.20 -1.10
C LEU A 133 6.45 -17.58 -0.46
N LYS A 134 5.54 -17.70 0.52
CA LYS A 134 5.18 -18.99 1.12
C LYS A 134 4.57 -19.95 0.10
N LYS A 135 3.66 -19.47 -0.76
CA LYS A 135 3.13 -20.29 -1.88
C LYS A 135 4.21 -20.70 -2.87
N SER A 136 5.17 -19.81 -3.16
CA SER A 136 6.33 -20.16 -3.99
C SER A 136 7.19 -21.25 -3.33
N LEU A 137 7.36 -21.20 -2.01
CA LEU A 137 8.07 -22.22 -1.22
C LEU A 137 7.33 -23.57 -1.23
N GLU A 138 6.00 -23.57 -1.12
CA GLU A 138 5.18 -24.78 -1.22
C GLU A 138 5.29 -25.45 -2.61
N LYS A 139 5.63 -24.67 -3.64
CA LYS A 139 5.93 -25.15 -4.99
C LYS A 139 7.42 -25.36 -5.27
N VAL A 140 8.25 -25.57 -4.25
CA VAL A 140 9.72 -25.75 -4.39
C VAL A 140 10.13 -26.83 -5.42
N ALA A 141 9.32 -27.88 -5.60
CA ALA A 141 9.58 -28.90 -6.61
C ALA A 141 9.59 -28.35 -8.04
N GLN A 142 8.81 -27.31 -8.32
CA GLN A 142 8.73 -26.60 -9.61
C GLN A 142 9.67 -25.39 -9.63
N THR A 143 9.60 -24.54 -8.61
CA THR A 143 10.37 -23.29 -8.59
C THR A 143 11.86 -23.51 -8.39
N LYS A 144 12.28 -24.61 -7.74
CA LYS A 144 13.66 -24.85 -7.28
C LYS A 144 14.18 -23.75 -6.35
N MET A 145 13.26 -23.04 -5.69
CA MET A 145 13.55 -21.90 -4.82
C MET A 145 13.13 -22.24 -3.38
N PRO A 146 13.99 -22.92 -2.59
CA PRO A 146 13.79 -23.07 -1.16
C PRO A 146 13.84 -21.71 -0.44
N ALA A 147 13.46 -21.69 0.84
CA ALA A 147 13.32 -20.46 1.62
C ALA A 147 14.61 -19.63 1.66
N GLU A 148 15.75 -20.29 1.75
CA GLU A 148 17.09 -19.68 1.80
C GLU A 148 17.45 -19.00 0.46
N ASN A 149 17.05 -19.61 -0.66
CA ASN A 149 17.24 -19.02 -1.99
C ASN A 149 16.28 -17.84 -2.21
N LEU A 150 15.03 -17.94 -1.78
CA LEU A 150 14.10 -16.82 -1.84
C LEU A 150 14.58 -15.66 -0.96
N ALA A 151 15.03 -15.96 0.26
CA ALA A 151 15.56 -14.99 1.20
C ALA A 151 16.75 -14.22 0.62
N SER A 152 17.76 -14.90 0.08
CA SER A 152 18.91 -14.23 -0.53
C SER A 152 18.57 -13.36 -1.73
N MET A 153 17.47 -13.65 -2.44
CA MET A 153 17.01 -12.83 -3.57
C MET A 153 16.14 -11.64 -3.15
N ILE A 154 15.41 -11.75 -2.03
CA ILE A 154 14.44 -10.75 -1.58
C ILE A 154 14.99 -9.86 -0.46
N GLY A 155 15.68 -10.43 0.52
CA GLY A 155 16.23 -9.77 1.72
C GLY A 155 16.82 -8.39 1.44
N PRO A 156 17.78 -8.29 0.49
CA PRO A 156 18.47 -7.02 0.21
C PRO A 156 17.56 -5.89 -0.30
N ASN A 157 16.33 -6.22 -0.72
CA ASN A 157 15.36 -5.27 -1.27
C ASN A 157 14.30 -4.87 -0.22
N ILE A 158 14.21 -5.54 0.92
CA ILE A 158 13.16 -5.32 1.94
C ILE A 158 13.68 -4.82 3.28
N PHE A 159 14.92 -5.17 3.64
CA PHE A 159 15.61 -4.61 4.80
C PHE A 159 16.33 -3.34 4.41
N GLU A 160 16.40 -2.36 5.29
CA GLU A 160 17.16 -1.12 5.07
C GLU A 160 18.61 -1.40 4.67
N LEU A 161 19.13 -0.68 3.66
CA LEU A 161 20.54 -0.78 3.29
C LEU A 161 21.36 -0.34 4.49
N SER A 162 22.04 -1.29 5.12
CA SER A 162 23.07 -0.92 6.08
C SER A 162 24.17 -0.20 5.29
N ASN A 163 24.62 0.98 5.74
CA ASN A 163 25.80 1.68 5.20
C ASN A 163 27.11 0.90 5.48
N GLN A 164 27.04 -0.43 5.63
CA GLN A 164 28.12 -1.32 6.01
C GLN A 164 29.08 -1.66 4.87
N GLU A 165 29.09 -0.88 3.77
CA GLU A 165 30.05 -1.05 2.66
C GLU A 165 31.53 -1.03 3.11
N LEU A 166 31.80 -0.65 4.37
CA LEU A 166 33.14 -0.60 4.97
C LEU A 166 33.28 -1.39 6.30
N SER A 167 32.31 -2.22 6.69
CA SER A 167 32.37 -2.96 7.97
C SER A 167 33.04 -4.34 7.79
N PRO A 168 33.97 -4.75 8.67
CA PRO A 168 34.56 -6.10 8.69
C PRO A 168 33.53 -7.24 8.81
N ASN A 169 32.30 -6.93 9.25
CA ASN A 169 31.24 -7.90 9.57
C ASN A 169 30.10 -7.90 8.51
N LEU A 170 30.33 -7.35 7.31
CA LEU A 170 29.31 -7.28 6.26
C LEU A 170 28.73 -8.65 5.88
N LEU A 171 29.59 -9.68 5.79
CA LEU A 171 29.15 -11.05 5.48
C LEU A 171 28.24 -11.64 6.58
N GLU A 172 28.54 -11.34 7.84
CA GLU A 172 27.72 -11.77 8.97
C GLU A 172 26.36 -11.08 8.96
N ALA A 173 26.33 -9.77 8.68
CA ALA A 173 25.08 -9.02 8.57
C ALA A 173 24.18 -9.52 7.43
N ILE A 174 24.76 -9.82 6.25
CA ILE A 174 24.04 -10.42 5.13
C ILE A 174 23.52 -11.82 5.49
N SER A 175 24.29 -12.62 6.24
CA SER A 175 23.84 -13.93 6.72
C SER A 175 22.63 -13.78 7.64
N VAL A 176 22.69 -12.87 8.62
CA VAL A 176 21.59 -12.60 9.55
C VAL A 176 20.35 -12.12 8.80
N GLU A 177 20.51 -11.23 7.82
CA GLU A 177 19.40 -10.77 6.95
C GLU A 177 18.71 -11.94 6.24
N ASN A 178 19.50 -12.80 5.60
CA ASN A 178 18.98 -13.95 4.87
C ASN A 178 18.30 -14.95 5.79
N GLU A 179 18.86 -15.20 6.98
CA GLU A 179 18.25 -16.07 7.99
C GLU A 179 16.90 -15.52 8.44
N VAL A 180 16.85 -14.24 8.86
CA VAL A 180 15.60 -13.60 9.29
C VAL A 180 14.56 -13.61 8.18
N CYS A 181 14.96 -13.30 6.93
CA CYS A 181 14.05 -13.32 5.80
C CYS A 181 13.52 -14.75 5.51
N ALA A 182 14.37 -15.77 5.60
CA ALA A 182 13.97 -17.16 5.40
C ALA A 182 12.96 -17.60 6.48
N ASP A 183 13.17 -17.20 7.73
CA ASP A 183 12.27 -17.48 8.84
C ASP A 183 10.92 -16.78 8.65
N LEU A 184 10.91 -15.51 8.23
CA LEU A 184 9.67 -14.79 7.89
C LEU A 184 8.88 -15.49 6.77
N ILE A 185 9.56 -15.99 5.73
CA ILE A 185 8.90 -16.75 4.65
C ILE A 185 8.30 -18.05 5.20
N LYS A 186 9.04 -18.79 6.03
CA LYS A 186 8.57 -20.05 6.63
C LYS A 186 7.36 -19.83 7.54
N SER A 187 7.39 -18.74 8.30
CA SER A 187 6.40 -18.32 9.28
C SER A 187 5.36 -17.33 8.75
N ALA A 188 5.17 -17.23 7.43
CA ALA A 188 4.25 -16.26 6.82
C ALA A 188 2.80 -16.34 7.37
N ASN A 189 2.34 -17.53 7.77
CA ASN A 189 1.01 -17.74 8.36
C ASN A 189 0.84 -17.06 9.74
N GLU A 190 1.94 -16.68 10.38
CA GLU A 190 1.94 -16.01 11.68
C GLU A 190 1.85 -14.49 11.57
N ILE A 191 1.99 -13.97 10.35
CA ILE A 191 1.84 -12.56 10.05
C ILE A 191 0.35 -12.25 10.07
N ILE A 192 -0.08 -11.39 11.00
CA ILE A 192 -1.48 -10.97 11.09
C ILE A 192 -1.85 -10.21 9.82
N LYS A 193 -2.96 -10.63 9.20
CA LYS A 193 -3.55 -9.92 8.07
C LYS A 193 -3.91 -8.50 8.51
N PRO A 194 -3.41 -7.44 7.83
CA PRO A 194 -3.75 -6.08 8.19
C PRO A 194 -5.24 -5.82 7.92
N GLU A 195 -5.85 -4.98 8.76
CA GLU A 195 -7.17 -4.42 8.46
C GLU A 195 -7.08 -3.54 7.21
N LEU A 196 -7.96 -3.78 6.24
CA LEU A 196 -7.98 -3.01 4.98
C LEU A 196 -8.76 -1.72 5.23
N ARG A 197 -8.07 -0.74 5.80
CA ARG A 197 -8.57 0.63 5.90
C ARG A 197 -8.15 1.39 4.63
N LEU A 198 -9.03 2.27 4.17
CA LEU A 198 -8.74 3.24 3.12
C LEU A 198 -7.76 4.24 3.70
N GLN A 199 -6.71 4.60 2.96
CA GLN A 199 -5.82 5.65 3.41
C GLN A 199 -6.63 6.92 3.65
N GLY A 200 -6.62 7.39 4.91
CA GLY A 200 -7.20 8.67 5.27
C GLY A 200 -6.44 9.76 4.53
N THR A 201 -7.01 10.25 3.43
CA THR A 201 -6.69 11.58 2.93
C THR A 201 -6.74 12.54 4.13
N HIS A 202 -5.80 13.49 4.21
CA HIS A 202 -5.39 14.35 5.35
C HIS A 202 -6.45 14.99 6.29
N TYR A 203 -7.72 14.68 6.11
CA TYR A 203 -8.91 15.25 6.72
C TYR A 203 -9.18 14.78 8.15
N GLU A 204 -8.67 13.62 8.59
CA GLU A 204 -8.80 13.17 10.00
C GLU A 204 -8.13 14.13 10.99
N ALA A 205 -7.11 14.88 10.55
CA ALA A 205 -6.43 15.91 11.34
C ALA A 205 -7.18 17.25 11.39
N GLU A 206 -7.93 17.59 10.34
CA GLU A 206 -8.69 18.86 10.22
C GLU A 206 -9.97 18.88 11.08
N VAL A 207 -10.41 17.73 11.62
CA VAL A 207 -11.60 17.63 12.48
C VAL A 207 -11.30 18.03 13.94
N LYS A 208 -10.07 18.44 14.28
CA LYS A 208 -9.65 18.58 15.69
C LYS A 208 -9.85 19.96 16.35
N ASP A 209 -10.12 21.04 15.62
CA ASP A 209 -10.40 22.33 16.29
C ASP A 209 -11.35 23.25 15.47
N PRO A 210 -12.59 23.49 15.94
CA PRO A 210 -13.52 24.44 15.33
C PRO A 210 -13.04 25.91 15.36
N SER A 211 -12.09 26.25 16.23
CA SER A 211 -11.66 27.63 16.50
C SER A 211 -10.59 28.17 15.55
N GLU A 212 -9.98 27.32 14.71
CA GLU A 212 -8.91 27.73 13.78
C GLU A 212 -9.38 28.11 12.36
N ASN A 213 -10.69 28.09 12.08
CA ASN A 213 -11.20 28.32 10.73
C ASN A 213 -11.32 29.82 10.37
N ARG A 214 -10.63 30.21 9.30
CA ARG A 214 -10.75 31.53 8.68
C ARG A 214 -12.14 31.69 8.06
N PHE A 215 -12.91 32.66 8.58
CA PHE A 215 -14.19 33.09 8.05
C PHE A 215 -14.11 33.40 6.55
N HIS A 216 -14.80 32.62 5.72
CA HIS A 216 -15.24 33.06 4.41
C HIS A 216 -16.69 32.62 4.12
N ILE A 217 -17.48 33.63 3.77
CA ILE A 217 -18.90 33.62 3.44
C ILE A 217 -19.11 32.85 2.12
N PHE A 218 -20.13 31.98 2.11
CA PHE A 218 -20.66 31.11 1.02
C PHE A 218 -20.45 29.58 1.14
N ASN A 219 -21.46 28.95 1.78
CA ASN A 219 -22.32 27.88 1.25
C ASN A 219 -21.89 26.39 1.26
N ALA A 220 -21.36 25.91 2.37
CA ALA A 220 -21.55 24.50 2.76
C ALA A 220 -22.07 24.49 4.20
N ASP A 221 -23.38 24.25 4.36
CA ASP A 221 -24.07 24.22 5.65
C ASP A 221 -24.66 22.82 5.88
N GLY A 222 -24.33 22.22 7.02
CA GLY A 222 -24.79 20.89 7.38
C GLY A 222 -26.18 20.87 8.01
N ASP A 223 -26.79 22.04 8.26
CA ASP A 223 -28.13 22.13 8.84
C ASP A 223 -29.21 21.49 7.93
N GLU A 224 -29.02 21.50 6.61
CA GLU A 224 -29.89 20.79 5.65
C GLU A 224 -29.63 19.27 5.58
N LEU A 225 -28.46 18.81 6.06
CA LEU A 225 -28.11 17.39 6.12
C LEU A 225 -28.61 16.72 7.40
N GLY A 226 -28.84 17.50 8.45
CA GLY A 226 -29.33 17.03 9.75
C GLY A 226 -28.34 16.10 10.49
N GLY A 227 -28.73 15.70 11.70
CA GLY A 227 -27.98 14.72 12.50
C GLY A 227 -26.55 15.16 12.80
N GLU A 228 -25.57 14.30 12.48
CA GLU A 228 -24.15 14.51 12.81
C GLU A 228 -23.45 15.63 11.99
N TYR A 229 -24.14 16.21 11.00
CA TYR A 229 -23.63 17.32 10.19
C TYR A 229 -24.16 18.68 10.67
N GLN A 230 -25.16 18.68 11.57
CA GLN A 230 -25.81 19.91 12.04
C GLN A 230 -24.79 20.84 12.73
N GLY A 231 -24.83 22.13 12.38
CA GLY A 231 -23.90 23.13 12.88
C GLY A 231 -22.48 23.09 12.28
N LEU A 232 -22.17 22.11 11.42
CA LEU A 232 -20.87 22.04 10.74
C LEU A 232 -20.89 22.85 9.45
N LYS A 233 -19.79 23.57 9.15
CA LYS A 233 -19.67 24.40 7.95
C LYS A 233 -18.30 24.29 7.29
N GLY A 234 -18.25 24.66 6.01
CA GLY A 234 -17.00 24.80 5.26
C GLY A 234 -16.20 23.50 5.15
N ASP A 235 -14.88 23.59 5.31
CA ASP A 235 -13.98 22.45 5.15
C ASP A 235 -14.17 21.39 6.23
N PHE A 236 -14.55 21.78 7.45
CA PHE A 236 -14.86 20.86 8.53
C PHE A 236 -16.04 19.94 8.18
N LEU A 237 -17.11 20.52 7.63
CA LEU A 237 -18.26 19.75 7.14
C LEU A 237 -17.85 18.78 6.03
N LYS A 238 -17.04 19.23 5.07
CA LYS A 238 -16.58 18.39 3.96
C LYS A 238 -15.68 17.25 4.42
N SER A 239 -14.78 17.50 5.36
CA SER A 239 -13.92 16.49 5.99
C SER A 239 -14.74 15.44 6.73
N LYS A 240 -15.78 15.87 7.47
CA LYS A 240 -16.70 14.96 8.16
C LYS A 240 -17.51 14.10 7.17
N ILE A 241 -18.00 14.68 6.07
CA ILE A 241 -18.69 13.94 5.01
C ILE A 241 -17.76 12.90 4.38
N LEU A 242 -16.53 13.28 4.03
CA LEU A 242 -15.55 12.35 3.45
C LEU A 242 -15.21 11.20 4.39
N LEU A 243 -15.07 11.47 5.70
CA LEU A 243 -14.84 10.43 6.71
C LEU A 243 -16.00 9.44 6.80
N ASN A 244 -17.24 9.91 6.70
CA ASN A 244 -18.41 9.04 6.73
C ASN A 244 -18.59 8.25 5.42
N PHE A 245 -18.23 8.84 4.28
CA PHE A 245 -18.18 8.13 3.00
C PHE A 245 -17.08 7.07 2.99
N LYS A 246 -15.91 7.37 3.57
CA LYS A 246 -14.81 6.43 3.78
C LYS A 246 -15.29 5.18 4.54
N LYS A 247 -15.93 5.36 5.70
CA LYS A 247 -16.47 4.24 6.51
C LYS A 247 -17.45 3.38 5.71
N GLN A 248 -18.40 4.01 5.02
CA GLN A 248 -19.36 3.29 4.18
C GLN A 248 -18.66 2.52 3.06
N LEU A 249 -17.64 3.09 2.42
CA LEU A 249 -16.84 2.41 1.40
C LEU A 249 -16.02 1.24 2.00
N GLU A 250 -15.43 1.40 3.18
CA GLU A 250 -14.68 0.32 3.86
C GLU A 250 -15.56 -0.90 4.17
N GLU A 251 -16.84 -0.70 4.44
CA GLU A 251 -17.83 -1.76 4.71
C GLU A 251 -18.36 -2.47 3.44
N THR A 252 -18.05 -1.95 2.24
CA THR A 252 -18.52 -2.57 0.98
C THR A 252 -17.82 -3.89 0.68
N THR A 253 -18.53 -4.76 -0.05
CA THR A 253 -17.97 -5.94 -0.72
C THR A 253 -17.92 -5.69 -2.22
N LEU A 254 -17.25 -6.56 -3.00
CA LEU A 254 -17.20 -6.41 -4.45
C LEU A 254 -18.59 -6.40 -5.10
N GLU A 255 -19.54 -7.15 -4.53
CA GLU A 255 -20.90 -7.28 -5.04
C GLU A 255 -21.73 -6.02 -4.78
N THR A 256 -21.48 -5.34 -3.66
CA THR A 256 -22.24 -4.15 -3.25
C THR A 256 -21.53 -2.83 -3.58
N PHE A 257 -20.29 -2.89 -4.07
CA PHE A 257 -19.44 -1.71 -4.24
C PHE A 257 -20.02 -0.66 -5.19
N ASP A 258 -20.38 -1.06 -6.42
CA ASP A 258 -20.86 -0.10 -7.42
C ASP A 258 -22.20 0.54 -6.97
N ASP A 259 -23.08 -0.24 -6.33
CA ASP A 259 -24.35 0.24 -5.78
C ASP A 259 -24.14 1.27 -4.65
N VAL A 260 -23.21 1.00 -3.72
CA VAL A 260 -22.89 1.94 -2.63
C VAL A 260 -22.25 3.21 -3.17
N VAL A 261 -21.36 3.12 -4.16
CA VAL A 261 -20.78 4.31 -4.81
C VAL A 261 -21.88 5.16 -5.44
N GLU A 262 -22.81 4.53 -6.16
CA GLU A 262 -23.93 5.23 -6.80
C GLU A 262 -24.87 5.86 -5.75
N GLU A 263 -25.16 5.16 -4.66
CA GLU A 263 -25.96 5.70 -3.56
C GLU A 263 -25.29 6.92 -2.91
N LEU A 264 -23.99 6.83 -2.60
CA LEU A 264 -23.22 7.93 -2.03
C LEU A 264 -23.24 9.16 -2.95
N MET A 265 -23.10 8.97 -4.26
CA MET A 265 -23.15 10.05 -5.24
C MET A 265 -24.54 10.73 -5.36
N LYS A 266 -25.61 10.04 -4.95
CA LYS A 266 -26.98 10.60 -4.91
C LYS A 266 -27.29 11.38 -3.62
N LYS A 267 -26.48 11.21 -2.56
CA LYS A 267 -26.73 11.89 -1.26
C LYS A 267 -26.50 13.39 -1.39
N THR A 268 -27.33 14.19 -0.71
CA THR A 268 -27.15 15.64 -0.57
C THR A 268 -25.75 15.99 -0.04
N ALA A 269 -25.17 15.13 0.80
CA ALA A 269 -23.80 15.27 1.29
C ALA A 269 -22.75 15.27 0.15
N TYR A 270 -22.93 14.48 -0.91
CA TYR A 270 -22.06 14.51 -2.08
C TYR A 270 -22.19 15.83 -2.85
N THR A 271 -23.41 16.35 -2.98
CA THR A 271 -23.65 17.68 -3.55
C THR A 271 -22.89 18.75 -2.78
N VAL A 272 -22.85 18.68 -1.44
CA VAL A 272 -22.06 19.59 -0.60
C VAL A 272 -20.55 19.49 -0.87
N LEU A 273 -20.01 18.30 -1.15
CA LEU A 273 -18.61 18.14 -1.59
C LEU A 273 -18.37 18.83 -2.94
N ALA A 274 -19.34 18.72 -3.86
CA ALA A 274 -19.29 19.30 -5.20
C ALA A 274 -19.49 20.83 -5.22
N THR A 275 -20.06 21.42 -4.17
CA THR A 275 -20.23 22.87 -4.06
C THR A 275 -18.88 23.55 -3.84
N SER A 276 -18.46 24.38 -4.80
CA SER A 276 -17.20 25.13 -4.72
C SER A 276 -17.25 26.28 -3.71
N GLN A 277 -16.19 26.44 -2.92
CA GLN A 277 -15.91 27.69 -2.20
C GLN A 277 -15.57 28.77 -3.24
N GLY A 278 -16.38 29.82 -3.33
CA GLY A 278 -16.01 31.06 -4.01
C GLY A 278 -16.31 31.14 -5.52
N PHE A 279 -16.59 32.36 -5.94
CA PHE A 279 -17.19 32.81 -7.19
C PHE A 279 -16.33 32.63 -8.48
N THR A 280 -15.30 31.76 -8.51
CA THR A 280 -14.39 31.64 -9.68
C THR A 280 -14.45 30.31 -10.44
N THR A 281 -15.32 29.37 -10.07
CA THR A 281 -15.45 28.07 -10.77
C THR A 281 -16.51 28.05 -11.88
N TRP A 282 -17.19 29.16 -12.16
CA TRP A 282 -18.23 29.18 -13.19
C TRP A 282 -17.66 29.13 -14.62
N PHE A 283 -16.38 29.50 -14.82
CA PHE A 283 -15.75 29.52 -16.15
C PHE A 283 -14.95 28.27 -16.53
N PHE A 284 -14.70 27.31 -15.62
CA PHE A 284 -14.04 26.05 -15.95
C PHE A 284 -14.56 24.88 -15.11
N ARG A 285 -15.10 23.85 -15.78
CA ARG A 285 -15.56 22.56 -15.24
C ARG A 285 -14.42 21.75 -14.57
N ARG A 286 -13.87 22.22 -13.46
CA ARG A 286 -12.89 21.48 -12.65
C ARG A 286 -13.58 21.01 -11.37
N ASP A 287 -13.51 19.70 -11.12
CA ASP A 287 -14.01 19.07 -9.90
C ASP A 287 -13.36 19.72 -8.66
N THR A 288 -14.12 19.83 -7.57
CA THR A 288 -13.58 20.32 -6.28
C THR A 288 -12.54 19.34 -5.72
N SER A 289 -11.64 19.84 -4.86
CA SER A 289 -10.66 19.00 -4.16
C SER A 289 -11.33 17.87 -3.38
N SER A 290 -12.50 18.12 -2.79
CA SER A 290 -13.28 17.13 -2.03
C SER A 290 -13.92 16.07 -2.93
N VAL A 291 -14.43 16.43 -4.12
CA VAL A 291 -14.91 15.45 -5.11
C VAL A 291 -13.77 14.59 -5.64
N LYS A 292 -12.59 15.19 -5.86
CA LYS A 292 -11.39 14.45 -6.25
C LYS A 292 -10.98 13.44 -5.17
N ALA A 293 -10.98 13.85 -3.90
CA ALA A 293 -10.67 12.97 -2.79
C ALA A 293 -11.66 11.80 -2.67
N PHE A 294 -12.96 12.04 -2.84
CA PHE A 294 -13.95 10.97 -2.91
C PHE A 294 -13.65 9.97 -4.03
N ARG A 295 -13.33 10.45 -5.23
CA ARG A 295 -12.98 9.56 -6.35
C ARG A 295 -11.70 8.75 -6.09
N GLU A 296 -10.72 9.33 -5.40
CA GLU A 296 -9.51 8.62 -4.98
C GLU A 296 -9.85 7.51 -3.98
N MET A 297 -10.70 7.77 -2.97
CA MET A 297 -11.18 6.73 -2.03
C MET A 297 -11.96 5.62 -2.74
N VAL A 298 -12.82 5.96 -3.71
CA VAL A 298 -13.55 4.99 -4.53
C VAL A 298 -12.57 4.14 -5.34
N ALA A 299 -11.59 4.76 -6.01
CA ALA A 299 -10.60 4.03 -6.79
C ALA A 299 -9.74 3.10 -5.91
N GLU A 300 -9.33 3.57 -4.73
CA GLU A 300 -8.58 2.79 -3.75
C GLU A 300 -9.39 1.57 -3.27
N ARG A 301 -10.65 1.78 -2.83
CA ARG A 301 -11.48 0.68 -2.35
C ARG A 301 -11.81 -0.32 -3.45
N LYS A 302 -12.08 0.14 -4.68
CA LYS A 302 -12.31 -0.76 -5.83
C LYS A 302 -11.08 -1.64 -6.06
N SER A 303 -9.89 -1.05 -6.03
CA SER A 303 -8.64 -1.79 -6.17
C SER A 303 -8.45 -2.81 -5.04
N ASP A 304 -8.74 -2.42 -3.79
CA ASP A 304 -8.66 -3.32 -2.62
C ASP A 304 -9.65 -4.48 -2.74
N LEU A 305 -10.89 -4.24 -3.16
CA LEU A 305 -11.91 -5.28 -3.33
C LEU A 305 -11.61 -6.23 -4.49
N GLU A 306 -11.15 -5.72 -5.63
CA GLU A 306 -10.68 -6.56 -6.73
C GLU A 306 -9.48 -7.40 -6.30
N PHE A 307 -8.63 -6.85 -5.42
CA PHE A 307 -7.53 -7.56 -4.80
C PHE A 307 -8.04 -8.68 -3.86
N GLU A 308 -8.98 -8.39 -2.97
CA GLU A 308 -9.64 -9.35 -2.07
C GLU A 308 -10.33 -10.50 -2.83
N LYS A 309 -11.12 -10.20 -3.87
CA LYS A 309 -11.77 -11.22 -4.72
C LYS A 309 -10.75 -12.17 -5.35
N GLY A 310 -9.61 -11.61 -5.78
CA GLY A 310 -8.49 -12.38 -6.27
C GLY A 310 -8.02 -13.41 -5.24
N LEU A 311 -8.02 -13.06 -3.95
CA LEU A 311 -7.61 -13.95 -2.85
C LEU A 311 -8.69 -14.94 -2.40
N ALA A 312 -9.96 -14.54 -2.38
CA ALA A 312 -11.09 -15.34 -1.88
C ALA A 312 -11.56 -16.45 -2.84
N MET A 313 -11.18 -16.38 -4.12
CA MET A 313 -11.33 -17.51 -5.06
C MET A 313 -10.22 -18.58 -4.91
N ASN A 314 -9.66 -18.73 -3.70
CA ASN A 314 -8.79 -19.84 -3.27
C ASN A 314 -9.41 -20.58 -2.09
#